data_AF-A0A438JBL8-F1
#
_entry.id   AF-A0A438JBL8-F1
#
_cell.length_a   1.000
_cell.length_b   1.000
_cell.length_c   1.000
_cell.angle_alpha   90.00
_cell.angle_beta   90.00
_cell.angle_gamma   90.00
#
_symmetry.space_group_name_H-M   'P 1'
#
loop_
_entity.id
_entity.type
_entity.pdbx_description
1 polymer ?
#
loop_
_entity_poly.entity_id
_entity_poly.type
_entity_poly.pdbx_seq_one_letter_code
_entity_poly.pdbx_strand_id
1 'polypeptide(L)'
;MPAPVGWFLLGLVLDHGSRHPDMKRRAENCYILTSNVSLEYDKREGKESAKCWFGFFYSSAEQREAMVAAERRQVDERVKKIIELKNKVCSGNDNNFVVINQKGIDPPSLDLLARAGIIALRRAKRRNMERLVLACGGEAVNSVDDLTPDCLGWAGLVYEHILGPNDHTIAQIKDAVRDGLRSVKNTMEDESVVLPFAVEMIQLGGEGTWAGAFEVAARQYLVNEVKKTVQGVMNIKSVLSCKLGVEAFADALLVVPKTLAENSGLDTQDVIIALTGEHDGGNVVGLNQHTGEPIDPHMEGIFDNYSVKRQIINSGPVIASQLLLVDEVICAGRNMRKPN
;
A
#
# COMPACT_ATOMS: atom_id res chain seq x y z
N MET A 1 17.83 13.66 16.00
CA MET A 1 17.25 12.29 16.03
C MET A 1 17.93 11.50 14.94
N PRO A 2 18.39 10.25 15.17
CA PRO A 2 18.92 9.44 14.08
C PRO A 2 17.83 9.27 13.02
N ALA A 3 18.20 9.48 11.74
CA ALA A 3 17.27 9.33 10.62
C ALA A 3 16.62 7.93 10.66
N PRO A 4 15.34 7.79 10.29
CA PRO A 4 14.70 6.49 10.21
C PRO A 4 15.45 5.63 9.18
N VAL A 5 16.15 4.60 9.66
CA VAL A 5 16.86 3.68 8.78
C VAL A 5 15.82 2.80 8.08
N GLY A 6 15.60 3.03 6.79
CA GLY A 6 14.76 2.19 5.95
C GLY A 6 15.52 0.95 5.48
N TRP A 7 14.90 -0.23 5.57
CA TRP A 7 15.49 -1.49 5.11
C TRP A 7 14.66 -2.00 3.94
N PHE A 8 15.27 -2.14 2.76
CA PHE A 8 14.64 -2.86 1.66
C PHE A 8 14.89 -4.36 1.84
N LEU A 9 13.82 -5.10 2.13
CA LEU A 9 13.88 -6.54 2.30
C LEU A 9 13.38 -7.21 1.03
N LEU A 10 14.26 -7.98 0.39
CA LEU A 10 13.90 -8.82 -0.75
C LEU A 10 13.22 -10.10 -0.22
N GLY A 11 11.96 -9.93 0.20
CA GLY A 11 11.17 -10.97 0.85
C GLY A 11 9.83 -10.45 1.37
N LEU A 12 9.21 -11.21 2.27
CA LEU A 12 7.93 -10.85 2.87
C LEU A 12 8.08 -10.59 4.38
N VAL A 13 7.62 -9.42 4.83
CA VAL A 13 7.52 -9.08 6.25
C VAL A 13 6.14 -9.46 6.78
N LEU A 14 6.11 -10.18 7.90
CA LEU A 14 4.88 -10.55 8.60
C LEU A 14 4.70 -9.67 9.85
N ASP A 15 3.45 -9.31 10.14
CA ASP A 15 3.12 -8.41 11.26
C ASP A 15 3.14 -9.10 12.64
N HIS A 16 3.25 -10.43 12.67
CA HIS A 16 3.17 -11.22 13.89
C HIS A 16 4.38 -12.14 14.00
N GLY A 17 4.96 -12.20 15.20
CA GLY A 17 6.04 -13.10 15.56
C GLY A 17 5.56 -14.35 16.30
N SER A 18 6.52 -15.16 16.75
CA SER A 18 6.24 -16.31 17.59
C SER A 18 5.78 -15.87 18.98
N ARG A 19 4.84 -16.62 19.58
CA ARG A 19 4.30 -16.29 20.91
C ARG A 19 4.91 -17.13 22.03
N HIS A 20 5.55 -18.25 21.68
CA HIS A 20 6.11 -19.19 22.63
C HIS A 20 7.61 -18.86 22.84
N PRO A 21 8.10 -18.75 24.09
CA PRO A 21 9.48 -18.36 24.36
C PRO A 21 10.51 -19.38 23.83
N ASP A 22 10.17 -20.66 23.83
CA ASP A 22 11.07 -21.74 23.41
C ASP A 22 11.15 -21.94 21.89
N MET A 23 10.37 -21.17 21.10
CA MET A 23 10.47 -21.23 19.65
C MET A 23 11.75 -20.52 19.17
N LYS A 24 12.37 -21.08 18.12
CA LYS A 24 13.56 -20.48 17.50
C LYS A 24 13.20 -19.11 16.92
N ARG A 25 14.01 -18.10 17.24
CA ARG A 25 13.87 -16.75 16.67
C ARG A 25 14.56 -16.59 15.32
N ARG A 26 15.49 -17.48 14.98
CA ARG A 26 16.19 -17.49 13.70
C ARG A 26 16.29 -18.92 13.20
N ALA A 27 15.98 -19.11 11.92
CA ALA A 27 16.02 -20.38 11.26
C ALA A 27 16.49 -20.19 9.81
N GLU A 28 17.44 -21.02 9.40
CA GLU A 28 17.97 -21.08 8.03
C GLU A 28 17.35 -22.28 7.31
N ASN A 29 17.27 -22.24 5.98
CA ASN A 29 16.71 -23.29 5.14
C ASN A 29 15.35 -23.81 5.65
N CYS A 30 14.35 -22.93 5.60
CA CYS A 30 13.02 -23.19 6.14
C CYS A 30 12.06 -23.70 5.07
N TYR A 31 11.37 -24.80 5.38
CA TYR A 31 10.12 -25.14 4.71
C TYR A 31 8.96 -24.41 5.38
N ILE A 32 8.10 -23.80 4.57
CA ILE A 32 6.97 -23.02 5.03
C ILE A 32 5.68 -23.75 4.67
N LEU A 33 4.91 -24.08 5.71
CA LEU A 33 3.55 -24.57 5.58
C LEU A 33 2.57 -23.40 5.75
N THR A 34 1.86 -23.07 4.68
CA THR A 34 0.74 -22.12 4.70
C THR A 34 -0.57 -22.84 4.94
N SER A 35 -1.30 -22.49 6.00
CA SER A 35 -2.56 -23.15 6.33
C SER A 35 -3.67 -22.19 6.77
N ASN A 36 -4.91 -22.63 6.58
CA ASN A 36 -6.14 -21.96 7.04
C ASN A 36 -6.97 -22.87 7.98
N VAL A 37 -6.28 -23.67 8.79
CA VAL A 37 -6.91 -24.66 9.68
C VAL A 37 -7.07 -24.06 11.07
N SER A 38 -8.22 -24.26 11.72
CA SER A 38 -8.34 -23.87 13.13
C SER A 38 -7.58 -24.86 14.00
N LEU A 39 -6.51 -24.39 14.63
CA LEU A 39 -5.79 -25.09 15.70
C LEU A 39 -6.12 -24.44 17.04
N GLU A 40 -7.35 -23.97 17.22
CA GLU A 40 -7.83 -23.42 18.49
C GLU A 40 -8.98 -24.28 19.01
N TYR A 41 -9.03 -24.41 20.34
CA TYR A 41 -10.23 -24.85 21.02
C TYR A 41 -11.25 -23.71 20.98
N ASP A 42 -12.26 -23.81 20.11
CA ASP A 42 -13.33 -22.83 20.00
C ASP A 42 -14.20 -22.86 21.27
N LYS A 43 -13.85 -22.04 22.28
CA LYS A 43 -14.83 -21.60 23.27
C LYS A 43 -15.79 -20.67 22.54
N ARG A 44 -16.96 -21.15 22.12
CA ARG A 44 -18.03 -20.27 21.64
C ARG A 44 -18.49 -19.40 22.82
N GLU A 45 -17.98 -18.17 22.90
CA GLU A 45 -18.47 -17.16 23.83
C GLU A 45 -19.75 -16.54 23.25
N GLY A 46 -20.88 -17.05 23.72
CA GLY A 46 -22.21 -16.51 23.42
C GLY A 46 -23.27 -17.43 23.99
N LYS A 47 -24.51 -16.96 24.10
CA LYS A 47 -25.69 -17.74 24.54
C LYS A 47 -25.98 -18.99 23.66
N GLU A 48 -25.12 -19.28 22.69
CA GLU A 48 -25.04 -20.48 21.85
C GLU A 48 -24.23 -21.64 22.46
N SER A 49 -23.82 -21.59 23.73
CA SER A 49 -23.26 -22.77 24.42
C SER A 49 -24.24 -23.97 24.49
N ALA A 50 -25.51 -23.77 24.13
CA ALA A 50 -26.53 -24.82 23.99
C ALA A 50 -26.81 -25.23 22.53
N LYS A 51 -26.09 -24.69 21.54
CA LYS A 51 -26.23 -25.03 20.12
C LYS A 51 -24.86 -25.26 19.50
N CYS A 52 -24.26 -26.41 19.80
CA CYS A 52 -23.30 -27.00 18.88
C CYS A 52 -24.05 -27.48 17.62
N TRP A 53 -23.33 -27.64 16.51
CA TRP A 53 -23.83 -27.87 15.15
C TRP A 53 -24.78 -29.08 14.99
N PHE A 54 -24.89 -29.91 16.02
CA PHE A 54 -25.98 -30.83 16.28
C PHE A 54 -26.58 -30.50 17.66
N GLY A 55 -27.89 -30.28 17.72
CA GLY A 55 -28.63 -29.93 18.93
C GLY A 55 -28.63 -31.03 20.00
N PHE A 56 -27.51 -31.22 20.69
CA PHE A 56 -27.41 -32.09 21.85
C PHE A 56 -27.60 -31.27 23.13
N PHE A 57 -28.75 -31.43 23.78
CA PHE A 57 -28.94 -31.04 25.17
C PHE A 57 -28.14 -32.01 26.04
N TYR A 58 -27.26 -31.50 26.90
CA TYR A 58 -26.53 -32.32 27.87
C TYR A 58 -27.32 -32.44 29.17
N SER A 59 -27.45 -33.66 29.69
CA SER A 59 -28.14 -33.92 30.95
C SER A 59 -27.18 -34.16 32.12
N SER A 60 -25.89 -34.40 31.86
CA SER A 60 -24.87 -34.71 32.88
C SER A 60 -23.57 -33.94 32.66
N ALA A 61 -22.85 -33.64 33.75
CA ALA A 61 -21.55 -32.97 33.71
C ALA A 61 -20.46 -33.83 33.05
N GLU A 62 -20.54 -35.16 33.22
CA GLU A 62 -19.57 -36.13 32.70
C GLU A 62 -19.57 -36.19 31.17
N GLN A 63 -20.75 -36.13 30.53
CA GLN A 63 -20.88 -36.06 29.07
C GLN A 63 -20.23 -34.78 28.50
N ARG A 64 -20.32 -33.66 29.23
CA ARG A 64 -19.69 -32.40 28.81
C ARG A 64 -18.18 -32.51 28.84
N GLU A 65 -17.60 -33.10 29.90
CA GLU A 65 -16.14 -33.28 29.99
C GLU A 65 -15.60 -34.24 28.92
N ALA A 66 -16.30 -35.33 28.65
CA ALA A 66 -15.94 -36.26 27.58
C ALA A 66 -15.94 -35.60 26.19
N MET A 67 -16.93 -34.72 25.92
CA MET A 67 -17.00 -33.99 24.65
C MET A 67 -15.88 -32.95 24.51
N VAL A 68 -15.58 -32.21 25.58
CA VAL A 68 -14.43 -31.28 25.60
C VAL A 68 -13.12 -32.02 25.38
N ALA A 69 -12.95 -33.20 25.99
CA ALA A 69 -11.78 -34.04 25.78
C ALA A 69 -11.68 -34.57 24.34
N ALA A 70 -12.82 -34.93 23.72
CA ALA A 70 -12.87 -35.37 22.33
C ALA A 70 -12.49 -34.24 21.35
N GLU A 71 -13.00 -33.02 21.55
CA GLU A 71 -12.62 -31.85 20.75
C GLU A 71 -11.12 -31.54 20.87
N ARG A 72 -10.56 -31.61 22.08
CA ARG A 72 -9.12 -31.43 22.29
C ARG A 72 -8.30 -32.49 21.57
N ARG A 73 -8.69 -33.76 21.67
CA ARG A 73 -8.01 -34.86 20.94
C ARG A 73 -8.01 -34.62 19.44
N GLN A 74 -9.11 -34.10 18.87
CA GLN A 74 -9.16 -33.78 17.45
C GLN A 74 -8.16 -32.68 17.05
N VAL A 75 -7.97 -31.67 17.89
CA VAL A 75 -6.95 -30.63 17.67
C VAL A 75 -5.54 -31.22 17.79
N ASP A 76 -5.29 -32.03 18.81
CA ASP A 76 -4.00 -32.70 19.02
C ASP A 76 -3.64 -33.63 17.84
N GLU A 77 -4.62 -34.35 17.28
CA GLU A 77 -4.43 -35.19 16.09
C GLU A 77 -4.01 -34.38 14.87
N ARG A 78 -4.59 -33.19 14.65
CA ARG A 78 -4.17 -32.28 13.58
C ARG A 78 -2.73 -31.81 13.78
N VAL A 79 -2.37 -31.42 15.00
CA VAL A 79 -0.99 -30.99 15.30
C VAL A 79 0.00 -32.14 15.09
N LYS A 80 -0.36 -33.36 15.50
CA LYS A 80 0.46 -34.55 15.26
C LYS A 80 0.72 -34.81 13.79
N LYS A 81 -0.29 -34.68 12.91
CA LYS A 81 -0.09 -34.80 11.46
C LYS A 81 0.90 -33.78 10.90
N ILE A 82 0.89 -32.54 11.41
CA ILE A 82 1.89 -31.52 11.03
C ILE A 82 3.29 -31.93 11.51
N ILE A 83 3.41 -32.48 12.72
CA ILE A 83 4.68 -32.99 13.25
C ILE A 83 5.18 -34.19 12.42
N GLU A 84 4.29 -35.09 12.00
CA GLU A 84 4.63 -36.21 11.12
C GLU A 84 5.16 -35.73 9.76
N LEU A 85 4.51 -34.73 9.15
CA LEU A 85 5.01 -34.11 7.92
C LEU A 85 6.40 -33.51 8.13
N LYS A 86 6.58 -32.77 9.22
CA LYS A 86 7.87 -32.19 9.59
C LYS A 86 8.95 -33.26 9.74
N ASN A 87 8.64 -34.39 10.38
CA ASN A 87 9.58 -35.50 10.52
C ASN A 87 9.93 -36.10 9.16
N LYS A 88 8.97 -36.28 8.25
CA LYS A 88 9.24 -36.79 6.89
C LYS A 88 10.21 -35.89 6.11
N VAL A 89 10.05 -34.57 6.22
CA VAL A 89 10.87 -33.59 5.48
C VAL A 89 12.23 -33.34 6.14
N CYS A 90 12.31 -33.41 7.47
CA CYS A 90 13.51 -33.10 8.25
C CYS A 90 14.39 -34.32 8.60
N SER A 91 14.15 -35.51 8.05
CA SER A 91 14.85 -36.76 8.45
C SER A 91 16.35 -36.86 8.05
N GLY A 92 17.02 -35.76 7.72
CA GLY A 92 18.45 -35.81 7.36
C GLY A 92 19.17 -34.49 7.05
N ASN A 93 18.49 -33.33 7.13
CA ASN A 93 19.07 -32.03 6.80
C ASN A 93 18.87 -31.03 7.94
N ASP A 94 19.70 -29.97 8.01
CA ASP A 94 19.55 -28.79 8.88
C ASP A 94 18.35 -27.89 8.50
N ASN A 95 17.33 -28.50 7.89
CA ASN A 95 16.15 -27.82 7.38
C ASN A 95 15.18 -27.55 8.53
N ASN A 96 14.80 -26.29 8.68
CA ASN A 96 13.82 -25.88 9.67
C ASN A 96 12.41 -25.89 9.08
N PHE A 97 11.41 -25.91 9.95
CA PHE A 97 10.01 -25.97 9.55
C PHE A 97 9.23 -24.83 10.21
N VAL A 98 8.47 -24.10 9.39
CA VAL A 98 7.71 -22.93 9.80
C VAL A 98 6.25 -23.12 9.40
N VAL A 99 5.33 -22.94 10.34
CA VAL A 99 3.89 -23.01 10.11
C VAL A 99 3.32 -21.61 10.21
N ILE A 100 2.62 -21.18 9.16
CA ILE A 100 1.94 -19.88 9.12
C ILE A 100 0.45 -20.14 8.94
N ASN A 101 -0.29 -19.90 10.01
CA ASN A 101 -1.72 -20.12 10.04
C ASN A 101 -2.50 -18.80 9.94
N GLN A 102 -3.51 -18.76 9.07
CA GLN A 102 -4.47 -17.66 9.02
C GLN A 102 -5.35 -17.64 10.28
N LYS A 103 -5.72 -18.81 10.79
CA LYS A 103 -6.47 -18.94 12.03
C LYS A 103 -5.52 -18.94 13.23
N GLY A 104 -6.11 -18.97 14.42
CA GLY A 104 -5.33 -18.99 15.63
C GLY A 104 -4.74 -20.37 15.95
N ILE A 105 -3.90 -20.39 16.99
CA ILE A 105 -3.29 -21.61 17.54
C ILE A 105 -3.42 -21.53 19.07
N ASP A 106 -3.92 -22.59 19.69
CA ASP A 106 -4.07 -22.69 21.14
C ASP A 106 -2.72 -22.86 21.87
N PRO A 107 -2.60 -22.43 23.15
CA PRO A 107 -1.35 -22.55 23.88
C PRO A 107 -0.82 -23.99 24.03
N PRO A 108 -1.64 -25.02 24.35
CA PRO A 108 -1.19 -26.42 24.32
C PRO A 108 -0.60 -26.89 22.99
N SER A 109 -1.24 -26.55 21.87
CA SER A 109 -0.74 -26.84 20.52
C SER A 109 0.56 -26.11 20.21
N LEU A 110 0.72 -24.87 20.68
CA LEU A 110 1.97 -24.13 20.56
C LEU A 110 3.12 -24.82 21.31
N ASP A 111 2.87 -25.38 22.49
CA ASP A 111 3.87 -26.14 23.25
C ASP A 111 4.28 -27.42 22.51
N LEU A 112 3.32 -28.16 21.92
CA LEU A 112 3.61 -29.33 21.10
C LEU A 112 4.49 -28.98 19.88
N LEU A 113 4.18 -27.88 19.20
CA LEU A 113 4.95 -27.38 18.06
C LEU A 113 6.34 -26.87 18.48
N ALA A 114 6.44 -26.20 19.63
CA ALA A 114 7.70 -25.71 20.18
C ALA A 114 8.63 -26.86 20.57
N ARG A 115 8.10 -27.90 21.23
CA ARG A 115 8.86 -29.14 21.54
C ARG A 115 9.32 -29.85 20.28
N ALA A 116 8.51 -29.81 19.22
CA ALA A 116 8.93 -30.29 17.91
C ALA A 116 9.92 -29.36 17.20
N GLY A 117 10.25 -28.18 17.74
CA GLY A 117 11.17 -27.22 17.13
C GLY A 117 10.62 -26.52 15.88
N ILE A 118 9.29 -26.41 15.77
CA ILE A 118 8.59 -25.73 14.67
C ILE A 118 8.30 -24.28 15.07
N ILE A 119 8.61 -23.34 14.18
CA ILE A 119 8.20 -21.94 14.36
C ILE A 119 6.75 -21.81 13.91
N ALA A 120 5.85 -21.43 14.81
CA ALA A 120 4.43 -21.31 14.50
C ALA A 120 3.95 -19.86 14.62
N LEU A 121 3.37 -19.34 13.53
CA LEU A 121 2.71 -18.04 13.50
C LEU A 121 1.20 -18.25 13.50
N ARG A 122 0.53 -17.49 14.37
CA ARG A 122 -0.92 -17.46 14.49
C ARG A 122 -1.50 -16.19 13.87
N ARG A 123 -2.72 -16.28 13.35
CA ARG A 123 -3.53 -15.15 12.88
C ARG A 123 -2.84 -14.31 11.79
N ALA A 124 -2.21 -14.97 10.82
CA ALA A 124 -1.66 -14.29 9.66
C ALA A 124 -2.77 -13.60 8.83
N LYS A 125 -2.52 -12.39 8.35
CA LYS A 125 -3.46 -11.67 7.49
C LYS A 125 -3.61 -12.38 6.15
N ARG A 126 -4.85 -12.49 5.65
CA ARG A 126 -5.17 -13.12 4.34
C ARG A 126 -4.33 -12.55 3.19
N ARG A 127 -4.13 -11.23 3.15
CA ARG A 127 -3.30 -10.55 2.14
C ARG A 127 -1.84 -11.03 2.14
N ASN A 128 -1.30 -11.40 3.30
CA ASN A 128 0.07 -11.90 3.40
C ASN A 128 0.17 -13.35 2.96
N MET A 129 -0.89 -14.16 3.16
CA MET A 129 -0.91 -15.56 2.69
C MET A 129 -0.83 -15.64 1.16
N GLU A 130 -1.59 -14.81 0.46
CA GLU A 130 -1.54 -14.70 -1.01
C GLU A 130 -0.13 -14.32 -1.49
N ARG A 131 0.51 -13.36 -0.81
CA ARG A 131 1.90 -12.95 -1.11
C ARG A 131 2.92 -14.04 -0.79
N LEU A 132 2.69 -14.83 0.26
CA LEU A 132 3.62 -15.86 0.69
C LEU A 132 3.64 -17.05 -0.27
N VAL A 133 2.47 -17.43 -0.78
CA VAL A 133 2.34 -18.43 -1.85
C VAL A 133 3.13 -17.98 -3.08
N LEU A 134 3.01 -16.71 -3.48
CA LEU A 134 3.74 -16.16 -4.62
C LEU A 134 5.26 -16.05 -4.37
N ALA A 135 5.69 -15.71 -3.15
CA ALA A 135 7.10 -15.50 -2.83
C ALA A 135 7.86 -16.81 -2.56
N CYS A 136 7.22 -17.78 -1.91
CA CYS A 136 7.86 -19.02 -1.46
C CYS A 136 7.46 -20.25 -2.31
N GLY A 137 6.46 -20.13 -3.19
CA GLY A 137 6.06 -21.17 -4.14
C GLY A 137 5.24 -22.33 -3.57
N GLY A 138 4.72 -22.23 -2.34
CA GLY A 138 3.92 -23.28 -1.69
C GLY A 138 2.40 -23.14 -1.94
N GLU A 139 1.62 -24.17 -1.60
CA GLU A 139 0.16 -24.16 -1.72
C GLU A 139 -0.53 -23.79 -0.39
N ALA A 140 -1.64 -23.06 -0.46
CA ALA A 140 -2.44 -22.73 0.72
C ALA A 140 -3.32 -23.92 1.13
N VAL A 141 -2.93 -24.60 2.19
CA VAL A 141 -3.60 -25.82 2.67
C VAL A 141 -4.81 -25.49 3.54
N ASN A 142 -5.96 -26.08 3.22
CA ASN A 142 -7.21 -25.90 3.96
C ASN A 142 -7.51 -27.05 4.95
N SER A 143 -6.99 -28.25 4.70
CA SER A 143 -7.15 -29.43 5.56
C SER A 143 -5.79 -30.08 5.86
N VAL A 144 -5.63 -30.63 7.06
CA VAL A 144 -4.38 -31.26 7.51
C VAL A 144 -4.27 -32.71 7.03
N ASP A 145 -5.34 -33.27 6.48
CA ASP A 145 -5.41 -34.69 6.13
C ASP A 145 -4.62 -35.02 4.86
N ASP A 146 -4.60 -34.10 3.89
CA ASP A 146 -3.95 -34.28 2.58
C ASP A 146 -2.62 -33.52 2.49
N LEU A 147 -1.76 -33.68 3.50
CA LEU A 147 -0.46 -33.01 3.54
C LEU A 147 0.60 -33.80 2.75
N THR A 148 1.04 -33.22 1.62
CA THR A 148 2.19 -33.71 0.86
C THR A 148 3.38 -32.76 1.01
N PRO A 149 4.64 -33.23 0.84
CA PRO A 149 5.81 -32.37 0.83
C PRO A 149 5.79 -31.31 -0.28
N ASP A 150 5.09 -31.58 -1.38
CA ASP A 150 5.01 -30.70 -2.55
C ASP A 150 4.21 -29.41 -2.28
N CYS A 151 3.30 -29.43 -1.30
CA CYS A 151 2.54 -28.25 -0.90
C CYS A 151 3.39 -27.23 -0.11
N LEU A 152 4.62 -27.57 0.29
CA LEU A 152 5.46 -26.70 1.11
C LEU A 152 6.18 -25.65 0.28
N GLY A 153 6.18 -24.42 0.77
CA GLY A 153 7.04 -23.36 0.25
C GLY A 153 8.45 -23.46 0.81
N TRP A 154 9.40 -22.76 0.20
CA TRP A 154 10.78 -22.69 0.67
C TRP A 154 11.22 -21.24 0.94
N ALA A 155 11.99 -21.05 2.00
CA ALA A 155 12.65 -19.78 2.32
C ALA A 155 14.05 -20.01 2.91
N GLY A 156 15.05 -19.32 2.38
CA GLY A 156 16.44 -19.47 2.83
C GLY A 156 16.68 -18.99 4.26
N LEU A 157 16.02 -17.91 4.70
CA LEU A 157 16.19 -17.35 6.04
C LEU A 157 14.85 -16.83 6.57
N VAL A 158 14.48 -17.28 7.77
CA VAL A 158 13.36 -16.75 8.54
C VAL A 158 13.89 -16.31 9.90
N TYR A 159 13.67 -15.05 10.25
CA TYR A 159 14.04 -14.52 11.55
C TYR A 159 12.95 -13.59 12.09
N GLU A 160 12.81 -13.64 13.41
CA GLU A 160 11.96 -12.73 14.15
C GLU A 160 12.80 -11.56 14.64
N HIS A 161 12.40 -10.36 14.25
CA HIS A 161 13.01 -9.12 14.70
C HIS A 161 12.02 -8.33 15.53
N ILE A 162 12.28 -8.24 16.84
CA ILE A 162 11.44 -7.49 17.77
C ILE A 162 11.87 -6.02 17.71
N LEU A 163 11.05 -5.21 17.05
CA LEU A 163 11.20 -3.75 17.06
C LEU A 163 10.51 -3.18 18.30
N GLY A 164 11.07 -2.09 18.84
CA GLY A 164 10.46 -1.36 19.94
C GLY A 164 9.09 -0.76 19.59
N PRO A 165 8.30 -0.34 20.58
CA PRO A 165 6.91 0.12 20.41
C PRO A 165 6.87 1.52 19.79
N ASN A 166 7.06 1.58 18.48
CA ASN A 166 7.03 2.81 17.67
C ASN A 166 6.11 2.61 16.46
N ASP A 167 4.87 2.18 16.73
CA ASP A 167 3.90 1.81 15.68
C ASP A 167 3.59 2.97 14.74
N HIS A 168 3.54 4.21 15.26
CA HIS A 168 3.23 5.40 14.48
C HIS A 168 4.29 5.72 13.43
N THR A 169 5.57 5.70 13.80
CA THR A 169 6.66 5.97 12.85
C THR A 169 6.83 4.84 11.85
N ILE A 170 6.62 3.58 12.25
CA ILE A 170 6.63 2.43 11.34
C ILE A 170 5.49 2.55 10.32
N ALA A 171 4.30 2.94 10.75
CA ALA A 171 3.16 3.15 9.86
C ALA A 171 3.45 4.27 8.83
N GLN A 172 3.96 5.41 9.28
CA GLN A 172 4.36 6.52 8.39
C GLN A 172 5.39 6.08 7.35
N ILE A 173 6.41 5.32 7.74
CA ILE A 173 7.43 4.80 6.82
C ILE A 173 6.80 3.81 5.83
N LYS A 174 5.91 2.91 6.29
CA LYS A 174 5.21 1.95 5.41
C LYS A 174 4.36 2.66 4.36
N ASP A 175 3.64 3.71 4.76
CA ASP A 175 2.81 4.50 3.84
C ASP A 175 3.69 5.28 2.85
N ALA A 176 4.75 5.93 3.32
CA ALA A 176 5.71 6.63 2.45
C ALA A 176 6.38 5.69 1.41
N VAL A 177 6.82 4.51 1.84
CA VAL A 177 7.40 3.50 0.92
C VAL A 177 6.36 2.99 -0.06
N ARG A 178 5.13 2.76 0.38
CA ARG A 178 4.03 2.34 -0.50
C ARG A 178 3.74 3.40 -1.55
N ASP A 179 3.70 4.67 -1.18
CA ASP A 179 3.44 5.77 -2.09
C ASP A 179 4.60 5.95 -3.08
N GLY A 180 5.85 5.85 -2.62
CA GLY A 180 7.04 5.84 -3.48
C GLY A 180 7.02 4.69 -4.49
N LEU A 181 6.79 3.45 -4.03
CA LEU A 181 6.70 2.27 -4.90
C LEU A 181 5.52 2.36 -5.88
N ARG A 182 4.41 2.97 -5.47
CA ARG A 182 3.27 3.20 -6.35
C ARG A 182 3.63 4.20 -7.45
N SER A 183 4.41 5.24 -7.12
CA SER A 183 4.91 6.17 -8.12
C SER A 183 5.73 5.45 -9.19
N VAL A 184 6.71 4.64 -8.76
CA VAL A 184 7.56 3.85 -9.67
C VAL A 184 6.73 2.86 -10.49
N LYS A 185 5.77 2.17 -9.87
CA LYS A 185 4.88 1.24 -10.57
C LYS A 185 4.11 1.95 -11.70
N ASN A 186 3.53 3.11 -11.41
CA ASN A 186 2.79 3.87 -12.42
C ASN A 186 3.72 4.30 -13.57
N THR A 187 4.96 4.72 -13.27
CA THR A 187 5.95 5.04 -14.29
C THR A 187 6.27 3.85 -15.20
N MET A 188 6.39 2.66 -14.61
CA MET A 188 6.64 1.42 -15.37
C MET A 188 5.42 1.03 -16.23
N GLU A 189 4.20 1.17 -15.70
CA GLU A 189 2.96 0.86 -16.44
C GLU A 189 2.68 1.84 -17.57
N ASP A 190 3.01 3.11 -17.39
CA ASP A 190 2.80 4.16 -18.39
C ASP A 190 3.84 4.11 -19.52
N GLU A 191 4.97 3.40 -19.33
CA GLU A 191 6.16 3.39 -20.20
C GLU A 191 6.68 4.79 -20.59
N SER A 192 6.16 5.83 -19.92
CA SER A 192 6.36 7.23 -20.23
C SER A 192 6.23 8.05 -18.95
N VAL A 193 7.17 8.96 -18.77
CA VAL A 193 7.04 10.07 -17.81
C VAL A 193 6.68 11.32 -18.59
N VAL A 194 6.14 12.34 -17.92
CA VAL A 194 5.99 13.68 -18.52
C VAL A 194 7.39 14.23 -18.74
N LEU A 195 7.96 13.90 -19.89
CA LEU A 195 9.14 14.53 -20.44
C LEU A 195 8.70 15.77 -21.21
N PRO A 196 9.32 16.93 -20.98
CA PRO A 196 9.12 18.08 -21.86
C PRO A 196 9.61 17.84 -23.29
N PHE A 197 10.58 16.94 -23.54
CA PHE A 197 10.88 16.35 -24.85
C PHE A 197 11.83 15.14 -24.65
N ALA A 198 11.92 14.28 -25.66
CA ALA A 198 12.30 12.87 -25.59
C ALA A 198 13.75 12.46 -25.19
N VAL A 199 13.85 11.19 -24.76
CA VAL A 199 14.97 10.21 -24.81
C VAL A 199 15.98 10.19 -23.64
N GLU A 200 16.07 9.00 -23.02
CA GLU A 200 17.14 8.44 -22.17
C GLU A 200 17.70 9.28 -21.01
N MET A 201 17.35 8.93 -19.77
CA MET A 201 18.16 8.02 -18.95
C MET A 201 17.52 7.84 -17.58
N ILE A 202 17.47 6.57 -17.17
CA ILE A 202 17.35 6.16 -15.77
C ILE A 202 18.76 6.25 -15.16
N GLN A 203 18.81 6.49 -13.85
CA GLN A 203 19.99 6.71 -13.00
C GLN A 203 20.50 8.15 -12.98
N LEU A 204 20.01 8.91 -12.01
CA LEU A 204 20.84 9.57 -11.00
C LEU A 204 19.97 9.84 -9.77
N GLY A 205 20.39 9.30 -8.63
CA GLY A 205 19.79 9.61 -7.34
C GLY A 205 20.17 11.02 -6.94
N GLY A 206 19.23 11.95 -7.10
CA GLY A 206 19.29 13.31 -6.56
C GLY A 206 18.20 13.51 -5.51
N GLU A 207 18.53 14.21 -4.42
CA GLU A 207 17.55 14.70 -3.45
C GLU A 207 17.02 16.08 -3.92
N GLY A 208 15.71 16.20 -4.13
CA GLY A 208 15.02 17.43 -4.53
C GLY A 208 14.65 17.47 -6.03
N THR A 209 13.66 18.21 -6.54
CA THR A 209 12.57 19.01 -5.98
C THR A 209 11.55 19.28 -7.10
N TRP A 210 10.24 19.15 -6.85
CA TRP A 210 9.11 19.31 -7.81
C TRP A 210 9.16 20.63 -8.59
N ALA A 211 9.11 20.59 -9.94
CA ALA A 211 9.51 21.76 -10.71
C ALA A 211 8.42 22.41 -11.59
N GLY A 212 7.15 22.00 -11.57
CA GLY A 212 6.05 22.76 -12.21
C GLY A 212 6.23 23.12 -13.70
N ALA A 213 7.15 22.44 -14.41
CA ALA A 213 7.59 22.82 -15.75
C ALA A 213 6.49 22.63 -16.79
N PHE A 214 5.68 21.59 -16.60
CA PHE A 214 4.51 21.34 -17.41
C PHE A 214 3.49 22.49 -17.29
N GLU A 215 3.26 23.00 -16.09
CA GLU A 215 2.28 24.05 -15.82
C GLU A 215 2.67 25.38 -16.47
N VAL A 216 3.95 25.75 -16.41
CA VAL A 216 4.48 26.98 -17.05
C VAL A 216 4.38 26.86 -18.58
N ALA A 217 4.77 25.71 -19.14
CA ALA A 217 4.68 25.48 -20.58
C ALA A 217 3.23 25.43 -21.10
N ALA A 218 2.34 24.75 -20.36
CA ALA A 218 0.93 24.66 -20.70
C ALA A 218 0.25 26.04 -20.67
N ARG A 219 0.56 26.87 -19.66
CA ARG A 219 0.10 28.27 -19.63
C ARG A 219 0.53 29.02 -20.88
N GLN A 220 1.81 28.97 -21.23
CA GLN A 220 2.34 29.75 -22.35
C GLN A 220 1.75 29.30 -23.68
N TYR A 221 1.57 27.99 -23.87
CA TYR A 221 0.87 27.44 -25.03
C TYR A 221 -0.60 27.91 -25.10
N LEU A 222 -1.35 27.87 -24.00
CA LEU A 222 -2.75 28.32 -23.96
C LEU A 222 -2.88 29.83 -24.29
N VAL A 223 -1.98 30.65 -23.75
CA VAL A 223 -1.99 32.10 -23.97
C VAL A 223 -1.55 32.46 -25.40
N ASN A 224 -0.55 31.77 -25.95
CA ASN A 224 0.04 32.13 -27.24
C ASN A 224 -0.65 31.50 -28.44
N GLU A 225 -1.06 30.24 -28.37
CA GLU A 225 -1.62 29.49 -29.50
C GLU A 225 -3.16 29.46 -29.46
N VAL A 226 -3.74 29.13 -28.29
CA VAL A 226 -5.19 28.94 -28.18
C VAL A 226 -5.93 30.29 -28.21
N LYS A 227 -5.40 31.34 -27.56
CA LYS A 227 -5.99 32.68 -27.59
C LYS A 227 -6.08 33.27 -29.01
N LYS A 228 -5.12 32.94 -29.89
CA LYS A 228 -5.12 33.33 -31.32
C LYS A 228 -6.16 32.52 -32.11
N THR A 229 -6.21 31.21 -31.90
CA THR A 229 -7.14 30.30 -32.60
C THR A 229 -8.62 30.62 -32.32
N VAL A 230 -8.95 31.01 -31.09
CA VAL A 230 -10.32 31.38 -30.68
C VAL A 230 -10.83 32.66 -31.39
N GLN A 231 -9.95 33.46 -32.02
CA GLN A 231 -10.37 34.64 -32.79
C GLN A 231 -11.12 34.29 -34.08
N GLY A 232 -10.99 33.06 -34.60
CA GLY A 232 -11.59 32.62 -35.86
C GLY A 232 -13.03 32.12 -35.78
N VAL A 233 -13.62 31.95 -34.59
CA VAL A 233 -14.94 31.30 -34.40
C VAL A 233 -16.05 32.35 -34.20
N MET A 234 -17.24 32.08 -34.76
CA MET A 234 -18.41 32.97 -34.85
C MET A 234 -18.97 33.49 -33.50
N ASN A 235 -19.51 34.72 -33.56
CA ASN A 235 -20.20 35.53 -32.53
C ASN A 235 -19.32 36.23 -31.47
N ILE A 236 -19.28 37.58 -31.56
CA ILE A 236 -18.43 38.48 -30.75
C ILE A 236 -18.57 38.29 -29.23
N LYS A 237 -19.79 38.03 -28.72
CA LYS A 237 -20.02 37.77 -27.29
C LYS A 237 -19.47 36.42 -26.83
N SER A 238 -19.68 35.37 -27.61
CA SER A 238 -19.20 34.02 -27.31
C SER A 238 -17.66 33.96 -27.34
N VAL A 239 -17.04 34.68 -28.29
CA VAL A 239 -15.59 34.77 -28.43
C VAL A 239 -14.93 35.40 -27.21
N LEU A 240 -15.50 36.47 -26.65
CA LEU A 240 -14.92 37.15 -25.49
C LEU A 240 -15.00 36.28 -24.23
N SER A 241 -16.14 35.60 -24.01
CA SER A 241 -16.32 34.67 -22.88
C SER A 241 -15.36 33.47 -22.96
N CYS A 242 -15.16 32.90 -24.15
CA CYS A 242 -14.21 31.80 -24.32
C CYS A 242 -12.76 32.24 -24.09
N LYS A 243 -12.38 33.45 -24.52
CA LYS A 243 -11.03 34.00 -24.25
C LYS A 243 -10.76 34.16 -22.75
N LEU A 244 -11.71 34.73 -22.02
CA LEU A 244 -11.60 34.91 -20.55
C LEU A 244 -11.55 33.56 -19.83
N GLY A 245 -12.32 32.56 -20.30
CA GLY A 245 -12.27 31.21 -19.73
C GLY A 245 -10.92 30.52 -19.94
N VAL A 246 -10.33 30.62 -21.14
CA VAL A 246 -9.00 30.07 -21.42
C VAL A 246 -7.92 30.78 -20.60
N GLU A 247 -8.00 32.10 -20.47
CA GLU A 247 -7.06 32.90 -19.67
C GLU A 247 -7.15 32.54 -18.19
N ALA A 248 -8.36 32.45 -17.63
CA ALA A 248 -8.57 32.01 -16.26
C ALA A 248 -8.06 30.58 -16.02
N PHE A 249 -8.23 29.68 -16.98
CA PHE A 249 -7.71 28.31 -16.89
C PHE A 249 -6.18 28.28 -16.93
N ALA A 250 -5.56 29.06 -17.82
CA ALA A 250 -4.10 29.17 -17.91
C ALA A 250 -3.48 29.77 -16.64
N ASP A 251 -4.14 30.75 -16.02
CA ASP A 251 -3.73 31.32 -14.74
C ASP A 251 -3.89 30.33 -13.58
N ALA A 252 -4.93 29.49 -13.61
CA ALA A 252 -5.17 28.46 -12.61
C ALA A 252 -4.09 27.37 -12.61
N LEU A 253 -3.50 27.03 -13.76
CA LEU A 253 -2.40 26.06 -13.84
C LEU A 253 -1.16 26.49 -13.04
N LEU A 254 -0.92 27.80 -12.90
CA LEU A 254 0.21 28.31 -12.10
C LEU A 254 0.04 28.13 -10.58
N VAL A 255 -1.07 27.57 -10.10
CA VAL A 255 -1.25 27.31 -8.67
C VAL A 255 -0.16 26.38 -8.11
N VAL A 256 0.32 25.42 -8.92
CA VAL A 256 1.37 24.47 -8.50
C VAL A 256 2.70 25.20 -8.25
N PRO A 257 3.31 25.90 -9.21
CA PRO A 257 4.56 26.64 -8.94
C PRO A 257 4.39 27.74 -7.89
N LYS A 258 3.22 28.39 -7.81
CA LYS A 258 2.91 29.38 -6.75
C LYS A 258 3.00 28.75 -5.36
N THR A 259 2.25 27.66 -5.14
CA THR A 259 2.21 27.00 -3.83
C THR A 259 3.57 26.40 -3.47
N LEU A 260 4.35 25.93 -4.45
CA LEU A 260 5.73 25.48 -4.20
C LEU A 260 6.62 26.65 -3.75
N ALA A 261 6.56 27.80 -4.42
CA ALA A 261 7.31 28.99 -4.00
C ALA A 261 6.89 29.48 -2.60
N GLU A 262 5.58 29.49 -2.30
CA GLU A 262 5.05 29.84 -0.96
C GLU A 262 5.58 28.91 0.12
N ASN A 263 5.57 27.59 -0.13
CA ASN A 263 6.07 26.59 0.80
C ASN A 263 7.58 26.73 1.06
N SER A 264 8.33 27.23 0.07
CA SER A 264 9.76 27.53 0.19
C SER A 264 10.06 28.90 0.81
N GLY A 265 9.04 29.72 1.06
CA GLY A 265 9.20 31.07 1.59
C GLY A 265 9.78 32.08 0.58
N LEU A 266 9.69 31.77 -0.72
CA LEU A 266 10.12 32.64 -1.81
C LEU A 266 8.96 33.57 -2.24
N ASP A 267 9.29 34.70 -2.85
CA ASP A 267 8.26 35.54 -3.46
C ASP A 267 7.66 34.86 -4.70
N THR A 268 6.35 34.67 -4.70
CA THR A 268 5.65 33.96 -5.76
C THR A 268 5.67 34.70 -7.09
N GLN A 269 5.67 36.04 -7.10
CA GLN A 269 5.60 36.82 -8.31
C GLN A 269 6.94 36.81 -9.03
N ASP A 270 8.02 37.04 -8.29
CA ASP A 270 9.38 37.05 -8.82
C ASP A 270 9.73 35.70 -9.47
N VAL A 271 9.39 34.59 -8.79
CA VAL A 271 9.58 33.23 -9.29
C VAL A 271 8.83 32.99 -10.60
N ILE A 272 7.57 33.41 -10.69
CA ILE A 272 6.77 33.19 -11.91
C ILE A 272 7.32 34.02 -13.06
N ILE A 273 7.73 35.26 -12.80
CA ILE A 273 8.32 36.14 -13.82
C ILE A 273 9.61 35.51 -14.35
N ALA A 274 10.47 35.00 -13.47
CA ALA A 274 11.70 34.32 -13.85
C ALA A 274 11.43 33.06 -14.70
N LEU A 275 10.49 32.21 -14.27
CA LEU A 275 10.12 31.00 -15.01
C LEU A 275 9.50 31.31 -16.37
N THR A 276 8.60 32.28 -16.45
CA THR A 276 7.96 32.65 -17.73
C THR A 276 8.94 33.31 -18.68
N GLY A 277 9.84 34.16 -18.17
CA GLY A 277 10.89 34.81 -18.98
C GLY A 277 11.86 33.81 -19.61
N GLU A 278 12.34 32.83 -18.85
CA GLU A 278 13.23 31.79 -19.39
C GLU A 278 12.50 30.84 -20.34
N HIS A 279 11.22 30.54 -20.07
CA HIS A 279 10.42 29.71 -20.97
C HIS A 279 10.16 30.39 -22.33
N ASP A 280 9.99 31.71 -22.35
CA ASP A 280 9.91 32.49 -23.59
C ASP A 280 11.21 32.41 -24.42
N GLY A 281 12.34 32.13 -23.77
CA GLY A 281 13.61 31.78 -24.42
C GLY A 281 13.61 30.42 -25.13
N GLY A 282 12.54 29.63 -25.02
CA GLY A 282 12.40 28.29 -25.58
C GLY A 282 12.94 27.19 -24.65
N ASN A 283 13.37 27.53 -23.44
CA ASN A 283 13.91 26.59 -22.47
C ASN A 283 12.79 25.91 -21.68
N VAL A 284 13.02 24.64 -21.36
CA VAL A 284 12.20 23.93 -20.39
C VAL A 284 12.70 24.32 -19.01
N VAL A 285 11.82 24.93 -18.21
CA VAL A 285 12.20 25.46 -16.91
C VAL A 285 11.30 24.97 -15.82
N GLY A 286 11.92 24.70 -14.68
CA GLY A 286 11.25 24.41 -13.44
C GLY A 286 11.82 25.21 -12.27
N LEU A 287 11.10 25.17 -11.16
CA LEU A 287 11.45 25.94 -9.96
C LEU A 287 12.43 25.19 -9.06
N ASN A 288 13.56 25.83 -8.73
CA ASN A 288 14.37 25.38 -7.60
C ASN A 288 13.87 25.99 -6.28
N GLN A 289 13.45 25.15 -5.33
CA GLN A 289 12.94 25.61 -4.03
C GLN A 289 14.00 26.23 -3.12
N HIS A 290 15.28 25.90 -3.29
CA HIS A 290 16.34 26.40 -2.41
C HIS A 290 16.85 27.77 -2.85
N THR A 291 17.00 27.97 -4.16
CA THR A 291 17.56 29.21 -4.72
C THR A 291 16.48 30.16 -5.25
N GLY A 292 15.31 29.63 -5.61
CA GLY A 292 14.26 30.38 -6.31
C GLY A 292 14.57 30.67 -7.78
N GLU A 293 15.66 30.12 -8.30
CA GLU A 293 16.08 30.31 -9.69
C GLU A 293 15.45 29.24 -10.61
N PRO A 294 15.24 29.58 -11.91
CA PRO A 294 14.81 28.63 -12.91
C PRO A 294 15.91 27.60 -13.18
N ILE A 295 15.54 26.33 -13.20
CA ILE A 295 16.43 25.19 -13.46
C ILE A 295 15.88 24.31 -14.57
N ASP A 296 16.75 23.57 -15.25
CA ASP A 296 16.30 22.51 -16.17
C ASP A 296 15.93 21.26 -15.36
N PRO A 297 14.66 20.84 -15.34
CA PRO A 297 14.22 19.67 -14.58
C PRO A 297 14.87 18.36 -15.07
N HIS A 298 15.34 18.30 -16.32
CA HIS A 298 15.97 17.11 -16.87
C HIS A 298 17.35 16.85 -16.25
N MET A 299 18.16 17.90 -16.11
CA MET A 299 19.51 17.78 -15.53
C MET A 299 19.48 17.40 -14.05
N GLU A 300 18.44 17.83 -13.34
CA GLU A 300 18.23 17.52 -11.92
C GLU A 300 17.53 16.16 -11.71
N GLY A 301 17.08 15.48 -12.78
CA GLY A 301 16.44 14.16 -12.70
C GLY A 301 15.02 14.19 -12.12
N ILE A 302 14.30 15.31 -12.29
CA ILE A 302 12.96 15.51 -11.73
C ILE A 302 11.91 15.20 -12.81
N PHE A 303 11.07 14.21 -12.54
CA PHE A 303 10.04 13.76 -13.48
C PHE A 303 8.67 13.66 -12.82
N ASP A 304 7.64 14.03 -13.58
CA ASP A 304 6.24 13.86 -13.20
C ASP A 304 5.64 12.63 -13.90
N ASN A 305 4.78 11.89 -13.19
CA ASN A 305 4.08 10.75 -13.77
C ASN A 305 2.99 11.20 -14.76
N TYR A 306 3.00 10.63 -15.97
CA TYR A 306 2.07 10.98 -17.03
C TYR A 306 0.62 10.72 -16.65
N SER A 307 0.30 9.53 -16.12
CA SER A 307 -1.07 9.23 -15.70
C SER A 307 -1.63 10.18 -14.65
N VAL A 308 -0.79 10.71 -13.77
CA VAL A 308 -1.22 11.66 -12.73
C VAL A 308 -1.62 13.00 -13.35
N LYS A 309 -0.76 13.61 -14.17
CA LYS A 309 -1.07 14.88 -14.84
C LYS A 309 -2.26 14.76 -15.78
N ARG A 310 -2.32 13.69 -16.59
CA ARG A 310 -3.45 13.41 -17.48
C ARG A 310 -4.77 13.33 -16.71
N GLN A 311 -4.79 12.62 -15.58
CA GLN A 311 -5.99 12.49 -14.78
C GLN A 311 -6.42 13.83 -14.18
N ILE A 312 -5.49 14.61 -13.64
CA ILE A 312 -5.77 15.92 -13.03
C ILE A 312 -6.38 16.89 -14.07
N ILE A 313 -5.79 16.97 -15.25
CA ILE A 313 -6.24 17.87 -16.33
C ILE A 313 -7.60 17.43 -16.88
N ASN A 314 -7.91 16.13 -16.86
CA ASN A 314 -9.23 15.64 -17.28
C ASN A 314 -10.29 15.85 -16.20
N SER A 315 -10.01 15.53 -14.94
CA SER A 315 -11.02 15.55 -13.87
C SER A 315 -11.26 16.95 -13.31
N GLY A 316 -10.21 17.77 -13.17
CA GLY A 316 -10.29 19.09 -12.54
C GLY A 316 -11.29 20.02 -13.23
N PRO A 317 -11.17 20.26 -14.56
CA PRO A 317 -12.09 21.12 -15.30
C PRO A 317 -13.52 20.57 -15.33
N VAL A 318 -13.70 19.25 -15.40
CA VAL A 318 -15.03 18.63 -15.39
C VAL A 318 -15.75 18.94 -14.08
N ILE A 319 -15.08 18.75 -12.94
CA ILE A 319 -15.68 19.05 -11.63
C ILE A 319 -15.89 20.56 -11.46
N ALA A 320 -14.91 21.39 -11.85
CA ALA A 320 -15.03 22.84 -11.77
C ALA A 320 -16.21 23.36 -12.61
N SER A 321 -16.40 22.83 -13.82
CA SER A 321 -17.53 23.20 -14.69
C SER A 321 -18.88 22.83 -14.07
N GLN A 322 -18.97 21.66 -13.42
CA GLN A 322 -20.19 21.25 -12.72
C GLN A 322 -20.50 22.18 -11.54
N LEU A 323 -19.49 22.59 -10.78
CA LEU A 323 -19.64 23.52 -9.66
C LEU A 323 -20.01 24.93 -10.11
N LEU A 324 -19.46 25.41 -11.22
CA LEU A 324 -19.79 26.73 -11.78
C LEU A 324 -21.21 26.81 -12.34
N LEU A 325 -21.84 25.68 -12.66
CA LEU A 325 -23.23 25.60 -13.13
C LEU A 325 -24.26 25.55 -12.00
N VAL A 326 -23.82 25.47 -10.74
CA VAL A 326 -24.74 25.45 -9.59
C VAL A 326 -25.19 26.86 -9.24
N ASP A 327 -26.45 27.17 -9.52
CA ASP A 327 -27.05 28.46 -9.14
C ASP A 327 -27.50 28.49 -7.66
N GLU A 328 -28.05 27.38 -7.16
CA GLU A 328 -28.57 27.29 -5.79
C GLU A 328 -28.20 25.97 -5.11
N VAL A 329 -27.84 26.06 -3.82
CA VAL A 329 -27.59 24.91 -2.95
C VAL A 329 -28.75 24.77 -1.96
N ILE A 330 -29.61 23.78 -2.19
CA ILE A 330 -30.78 23.52 -1.33
C ILE A 330 -30.41 22.48 -0.27
N CYS A 331 -30.23 22.92 0.97
CA CYS A 331 -30.10 22.03 2.12
C CYS A 331 -31.47 21.65 2.67
N ALA A 332 -32.15 20.69 2.04
CA ALA A 332 -33.39 20.12 2.54
C ALA A 332 -33.11 18.76 3.23
N GLY A 333 -33.20 18.73 4.56
CA GLY A 333 -33.06 17.52 5.38
C GLY A 333 -34.13 17.47 6.46
N ARG A 334 -34.85 16.35 6.55
CA ARG A 334 -35.83 16.13 7.63
C ARG A 334 -35.06 15.91 8.93
N ASN A 335 -35.19 16.82 9.90
CA ASN A 335 -34.65 16.62 11.24
C ASN A 335 -35.34 15.42 11.90
N MET A 336 -34.70 14.25 11.84
CA MET A 336 -35.15 13.05 12.57
C MET A 336 -34.77 13.11 14.05
N ARG A 337 -35.03 14.25 14.71
CA ARG A 337 -35.06 14.27 16.18
C ARG A 337 -36.40 13.65 16.59
N LYS A 338 -36.35 12.44 17.17
CA LYS A 338 -37.52 11.85 17.83
C LYS A 338 -38.01 12.85 18.90
N PRO A 339 -39.31 13.21 18.92
CA PRO A 339 -39.86 13.90 20.09
C PRO A 339 -39.71 12.95 21.29
N ASN A 340 -39.13 13.48 22.36
CA ASN A 340 -38.90 12.77 23.63
C ASN A 340 -40.21 12.24 24.24
#